data_AF-A0A8B9A3K9-F1
#
_entry.id   AF-A0A8B9A3K9-F1
#
_cell.length_a   1.000
_cell.length_b   1.000
_cell.length_c   1.000
_cell.angle_alpha   90.00
_cell.angle_beta   90.00
_cell.angle_gamma   90.00
#
_symmetry.space_group_name_H-M   'P 1'
#
loop_
_entity.id
_entity.type
_entity.pdbx_description
1 polymer ?
#
loop_
_entity_poly.entity_id
_entity_poly.type
_entity_poly.pdbx_seq_one_letter_code
_entity_poly.pdbx_strand_id
1 'polypeptide(L)'
;MEVRGDAALDPTTITVHVKFSGRTLPLSVSDDSTVRDLKSLLQPLTNVIPRGQKLIFKGKVLADTMKLKSEQVIDGSKVMLIASQGLHQGDGPITKVATLPSTNTRRILDSKPSQVYKAKTIIDKSRSEHWKITGVVGLSWSHLKTVPEEVWACGHYVRVLDISNNFIQEIPDKISLLTSLNKLLLNANDLLDKGISWEGLSSLKSLTVLSLSQNHFTTLPSVVGTLTSLCELHIANNKLTSLPAEIGFLNQLQILKAGNNRISSLPSSIGNCHSLVEIDLSLNLLVELPETLGNLRNLKALHLRNNGLKSLPSTLFKMCSQLSTLDLHGTEITNDFLRQVEGWEYFDERRRSKHQKQLDFHVGSSGVFDEGADDNRGS
;
A
#
# COMPACT_ATOMS: atom_id res chain seq x y z
N MET A 1 48.63 -17.38 28.60
CA MET A 1 47.92 -16.38 27.81
C MET A 1 46.63 -17.03 27.36
N GLU A 2 45.64 -17.04 28.25
CA GLU A 2 44.32 -17.65 28.01
C GLU A 2 43.46 -16.66 27.24
N VAL A 3 43.05 -17.03 26.02
CA VAL A 3 42.12 -16.26 25.21
C VAL A 3 40.71 -16.71 25.61
N ARG A 4 39.97 -15.80 26.25
CA ARG A 4 38.55 -15.94 26.59
C ARG A 4 37.74 -16.15 25.33
N GLY A 5 36.95 -17.21 25.29
CA GLY A 5 35.88 -17.39 24.31
C GLY A 5 34.72 -16.47 24.65
N ASP A 6 34.38 -15.58 23.71
CA ASP A 6 33.11 -14.86 23.73
C ASP A 6 31.98 -15.86 23.44
N ALA A 7 31.21 -16.17 24.48
CA ALA A 7 29.94 -16.87 24.34
C ALA A 7 28.95 -15.91 23.67
N ALA A 8 28.61 -16.17 22.41
CA ALA A 8 27.45 -15.55 21.77
C ALA A 8 26.20 -15.99 22.56
N LEU A 9 25.57 -15.04 23.25
CA LEU A 9 24.28 -15.23 23.89
C LEU A 9 23.23 -15.49 22.80
N ASP A 10 22.62 -16.67 22.80
CA ASP A 10 21.42 -16.96 22.01
C ASP A 10 20.36 -15.89 22.27
N PRO A 11 19.62 -15.41 21.25
CA PRO A 11 18.54 -14.45 21.45
C PRO A 11 17.46 -15.09 22.34
N THR A 12 17.33 -14.58 23.56
CA THR A 12 16.33 -15.04 24.52
C THR A 12 14.94 -14.76 23.96
N THR A 13 14.21 -15.82 23.64
CA THR A 13 12.83 -15.71 23.14
C THR A 13 11.88 -15.50 24.33
N ILE A 14 11.00 -14.50 24.21
CA ILE A 14 9.97 -14.18 25.20
C ILE A 14 8.58 -14.46 24.62
N THR A 15 7.66 -14.92 25.47
CA THR A 15 6.25 -15.14 25.11
C THR A 15 5.41 -13.97 25.63
N VAL A 16 4.84 -13.20 24.71
CA VAL A 16 3.97 -12.06 25.02
C VAL A 16 2.51 -12.48 24.85
N HIS A 17 1.68 -12.23 25.86
CA HIS A 17 0.25 -12.50 25.84
C HIS A 17 -0.53 -11.24 25.45
N VAL A 18 -0.94 -11.15 24.19
CA VAL A 18 -1.67 -9.99 23.67
C VAL A 18 -3.16 -10.18 23.83
N LYS A 19 -3.81 -9.33 24.62
CA LYS A 19 -5.27 -9.28 24.77
C LYS A 19 -5.90 -8.45 23.66
N PHE A 20 -6.82 -9.04 22.91
CA PHE A 20 -7.55 -8.39 21.83
C PHE A 20 -8.97 -8.94 21.74
N SER A 21 -9.99 -8.08 21.73
CA SER A 21 -11.41 -8.46 21.56
C SER A 21 -11.87 -9.67 22.42
N GLY A 22 -11.48 -9.68 23.70
CA GLY A 22 -11.88 -10.73 24.65
C GLY A 22 -11.05 -12.02 24.62
N ARG A 23 -10.12 -12.18 23.67
CA ARG A 23 -9.19 -13.34 23.59
C ARG A 23 -7.75 -12.94 23.93
N THR A 24 -6.94 -13.93 24.31
CA THR A 24 -5.49 -13.77 24.58
C THR A 24 -4.69 -14.53 23.54
N LEU A 25 -3.81 -13.83 22.82
CA LEU A 25 -2.96 -14.36 21.76
C LEU A 25 -1.53 -14.51 22.30
N PRO A 26 -1.00 -15.73 22.49
CA PRO A 26 0.40 -15.93 22.85
C PRO A 26 1.29 -15.77 21.61
N LEU A 27 2.32 -14.93 21.71
CA LEU A 27 3.29 -14.66 20.65
C LEU A 27 4.71 -14.83 21.16
N SER A 28 5.48 -15.70 20.53
CA SER A 28 6.91 -15.85 20.81
C SER A 28 7.71 -14.89 19.94
N VAL A 29 8.44 -13.97 20.57
CA VAL A 29 9.26 -12.95 19.91
C VAL A 29 10.64 -12.89 20.56
N SER A 30 11.65 -12.40 19.84
CA SER A 30 12.96 -12.13 20.44
C SER A 30 12.84 -10.99 21.45
N ASP A 31 13.61 -11.02 22.54
CA ASP A 31 13.64 -9.93 23.52
C ASP A 31 14.11 -8.59 22.91
N ASP A 32 14.91 -8.64 21.84
CA ASP A 32 15.38 -7.46 21.12
C ASP A 32 14.41 -6.97 20.02
N SER A 33 13.29 -7.65 19.79
CA SER A 33 12.29 -7.24 18.80
C SER A 33 11.66 -5.88 19.13
N THR A 34 11.28 -5.14 18.11
CA THR A 34 10.59 -3.86 18.25
C THR A 34 9.08 -4.04 18.39
N VAL A 35 8.41 -3.00 18.85
CA VAL A 35 6.95 -2.93 18.89
C VAL A 35 6.35 -3.04 17.49
N ARG A 36 7.04 -2.53 16.45
CA ARG A 36 6.63 -2.70 15.05
C ARG A 36 6.62 -4.18 14.63
N ASP A 37 7.62 -4.95 15.04
CA ASP A 37 7.71 -6.38 14.71
C ASP A 37 6.57 -7.15 15.38
N LEU A 38 6.27 -6.84 16.64
CA LEU A 38 5.13 -7.41 17.36
C LEU A 38 3.79 -7.05 16.68
N LYS A 39 3.64 -5.81 16.18
CA LYS A 39 2.46 -5.39 15.42
C LYS A 39 2.30 -6.14 14.09
N SER A 40 3.41 -6.38 13.40
CA SER A 40 3.43 -7.18 12.16
C SER A 40 2.94 -8.61 12.42
N LEU A 41 3.41 -9.25 13.49
CA LEU A 41 2.98 -10.59 13.88
C LEU A 41 1.49 -10.62 14.31
N LEU A 42 0.97 -9.53 14.87
CA LEU A 42 -0.43 -9.41 15.25
C LEU A 42 -1.36 -9.14 14.07
N GLN A 43 -0.86 -8.55 12.98
CA GLN A 43 -1.67 -8.22 11.80
C GLN A 43 -2.45 -9.43 11.26
N PRO A 44 -1.82 -10.57 10.93
CA PRO A 44 -2.55 -11.73 10.41
C PRO A 44 -3.49 -12.34 11.45
N LEU A 45 -3.24 -12.16 12.75
CA LEU A 45 -4.06 -12.71 13.82
C LEU A 45 -5.28 -11.85 14.16
N THR A 46 -5.22 -10.55 13.90
CA THR A 46 -6.19 -9.57 14.41
C THR A 46 -6.96 -8.84 13.31
N ASN A 47 -6.49 -8.91 12.06
CA ASN A 47 -7.03 -8.18 10.92
C ASN A 47 -7.07 -6.65 11.15
N VAL A 48 -6.18 -6.16 12.01
CA VAL A 48 -5.94 -4.74 12.25
C VAL A 48 -4.62 -4.42 11.57
N ILE A 49 -4.64 -3.51 10.61
CA ILE A 49 -3.40 -3.09 9.96
C ILE A 49 -2.45 -2.46 11.00
N PRO A 50 -1.12 -2.60 10.86
CA PRO A 50 -0.17 -2.15 11.88
C PRO A 50 -0.35 -0.68 12.30
N ARG A 51 -0.74 0.21 11.38
CA ARG A 51 -1.07 1.61 11.67
C ARG A 51 -2.30 1.79 12.57
N GLY A 52 -3.25 0.87 12.51
CA GLY A 52 -4.45 0.85 13.35
C GLY A 52 -4.25 0.17 14.71
N GLN A 53 -3.13 -0.54 14.90
CA GLN A 53 -2.81 -1.23 16.15
C GLN A 53 -2.16 -0.28 17.16
N LYS A 54 -2.79 -0.11 18.33
CA LYS A 54 -2.21 0.54 19.50
C LYS A 54 -1.95 -0.51 20.58
N LEU A 55 -0.68 -0.76 20.86
CA LEU A 55 -0.26 -1.66 21.92
C LEU A 55 -0.06 -0.88 23.22
N ILE A 56 -0.70 -1.35 24.29
CA ILE A 56 -0.66 -0.73 25.62
C ILE A 56 -0.09 -1.73 26.61
N PHE A 57 0.94 -1.31 27.34
CA PHE A 57 1.55 -2.06 28.42
C PHE A 57 1.70 -1.16 29.65
N LYS A 58 1.24 -1.63 30.82
CA LYS A 58 1.23 -0.86 32.09
C LYS A 58 0.65 0.56 31.97
N GLY A 59 -0.38 0.75 31.14
CA GLY A 59 -1.03 2.06 30.94
C GLY A 59 -0.32 3.01 29.96
N LYS A 60 0.83 2.61 29.39
CA LYS A 60 1.57 3.39 28.39
C LYS A 60 1.34 2.81 26.98
N VAL A 61 1.13 3.70 26.01
CA VAL A 61 1.10 3.33 24.58
C VAL A 61 2.52 3.15 24.08
N LEU A 62 2.80 1.99 23.48
CA LEU A 62 4.11 1.65 22.95
C LEU A 62 4.29 2.21 21.53
N ALA A 63 5.40 2.90 21.29
CA ALA A 63 5.75 3.46 19.97
C ALA A 63 6.49 2.42 19.11
N ASP A 64 6.30 2.49 17.79
CA ASP A 64 6.81 1.49 16.83
C ASP A 64 8.32 1.25 16.89
N THR A 65 9.10 2.28 17.22
CA THR A 65 10.57 2.23 17.29
C THR A 65 11.11 1.70 18.61
N MET A 66 10.26 1.52 19.63
CA MET A 66 10.68 1.03 20.94
C MET A 66 11.00 -0.46 20.89
N LYS A 67 12.06 -0.87 21.59
CA LYS A 67 12.38 -2.29 21.80
C LYS A 67 11.58 -2.84 22.97
N LEU A 68 11.09 -4.08 22.87
CA LEU A 68 10.28 -4.71 23.91
C LEU A 68 11.02 -4.77 25.26
N LYS A 69 12.32 -5.08 25.23
CA LYS A 69 13.21 -5.07 26.41
C LYS A 69 13.32 -3.70 27.10
N SER A 70 13.41 -2.61 26.32
CA SER A 70 13.52 -1.24 26.87
C SER A 70 12.27 -0.79 27.62
N GLU A 71 11.12 -1.38 27.30
CA GLU A 71 9.82 -1.08 27.91
C GLU A 71 9.41 -2.13 28.98
N GLN A 72 10.36 -2.96 29.42
CA GLN A 72 10.14 -4.03 30.42
C GLN A 72 9.07 -5.06 30.02
N VAL A 73 8.86 -5.27 28.73
CA VAL A 73 8.01 -6.37 28.23
C VAL A 73 8.85 -7.64 28.29
N ILE A 74 8.63 -8.43 29.33
CA ILE A 74 9.34 -9.70 29.63
C ILE A 74 8.45 -10.91 29.32
N ASP A 75 9.02 -12.11 29.39
CA ASP A 75 8.28 -13.36 29.22
C ASP A 75 7.03 -13.43 30.14
N GLY A 76 5.89 -13.83 29.56
CA GLY A 76 4.59 -13.85 30.23
C GLY A 76 3.87 -12.50 30.31
N SER A 77 4.44 -11.41 29.79
CA SER A 77 3.84 -10.07 29.85
C SER A 77 2.49 -10.00 29.14
N LYS A 78 1.53 -9.32 29.77
CA LYS A 78 0.19 -9.08 29.21
C LYS A 78 0.14 -7.70 28.55
N VAL A 79 0.03 -7.67 27.24
CA VAL A 79 -0.08 -6.45 26.44
C VAL A 79 -1.50 -6.33 25.93
N MET A 80 -2.09 -5.14 25.94
CA MET A 80 -3.43 -4.90 25.40
C MET A 80 -3.32 -4.31 24.01
N LEU A 81 -4.02 -4.89 23.04
CA LEU A 81 -4.16 -4.33 21.70
C LEU A 81 -5.49 -3.60 21.59
N ILE A 82 -5.43 -2.31 21.25
CA ILE A 82 -6.59 -1.51 20.85
C ILE A 82 -6.50 -1.28 19.34
N ALA A 83 -7.58 -1.61 18.63
CA ALA A 83 -7.76 -1.21 17.24
C ALA A 83 -8.37 0.19 17.19
N SER A 84 -7.81 1.07 16.37
CA SER A 84 -8.43 2.36 16.07
C SER A 84 -9.67 2.13 15.18
N GLN A 85 -10.81 2.71 15.57
CA GLN A 85 -12.08 2.64 14.83
C GLN A 85 -11.84 3.03 13.35
N GLY A 86 -12.34 2.22 12.41
CA GLY A 86 -12.20 2.47 10.97
C GLY A 86 -10.90 1.97 10.31
N LEU A 87 -9.98 1.35 11.07
CA LEU A 87 -8.75 0.72 10.54
C LEU A 87 -8.80 -0.82 10.57
N HIS A 88 -9.99 -1.37 10.81
CA HIS A 88 -10.31 -2.74 10.43
C HIS A 88 -10.42 -2.80 8.91
N GLN A 89 -9.86 -3.83 8.32
CA GLN A 89 -9.85 -4.01 6.87
C GLN A 89 -11.28 -4.35 6.40
N GLY A 90 -12.13 -3.32 6.27
CA GLY A 90 -13.53 -3.41 5.84
C GLY A 90 -14.47 -3.97 6.90
N ASP A 91 -15.12 -3.09 7.66
CA ASP A 91 -16.57 -3.12 7.89
C ASP A 91 -17.00 -1.84 8.62
N GLY A 92 -18.09 -1.22 8.15
CA GLY A 92 -18.84 -0.21 8.89
C GLY A 92 -19.48 -0.78 10.16
N PRO A 93 -20.26 0.01 10.92
CA PRO A 93 -20.50 -0.22 12.35
C PRO A 93 -21.10 -1.61 12.64
N ILE A 94 -20.46 -2.31 13.58
CA ILE A 94 -20.96 -3.57 14.14
C ILE A 94 -22.30 -3.29 14.83
N THR A 95 -23.40 -3.68 14.20
CA THR A 95 -24.67 -3.80 14.90
C THR A 95 -24.55 -4.92 15.93
N LYS A 96 -24.66 -4.54 17.21
CA LYS A 96 -24.78 -5.49 18.32
C LYS A 96 -25.99 -6.39 18.06
N VAL A 97 -25.76 -7.67 17.86
CA VAL A 97 -26.77 -8.68 18.18
C VAL A 97 -26.24 -9.49 19.35
N ALA A 98 -26.83 -9.22 20.51
CA ALA A 98 -26.65 -9.99 21.71
C ALA A 98 -27.67 -11.14 21.71
N THR A 99 -27.21 -12.38 21.94
CA THR A 99 -27.98 -13.38 22.70
C THR A 99 -27.04 -14.39 23.35
N LEU A 100 -27.32 -14.62 24.63
CA LEU A 100 -26.60 -15.42 25.63
C LEU A 100 -27.12 -16.90 25.63
N PRO A 101 -26.63 -17.82 26.49
CA PRO A 101 -26.10 -19.13 26.11
C PRO A 101 -26.99 -20.31 26.50
N SER A 102 -26.71 -21.50 25.95
CA SER A 102 -27.23 -22.75 26.51
C SER A 102 -26.23 -23.91 26.44
N THR A 103 -25.83 -24.32 27.66
CA THR A 103 -25.74 -25.70 28.18
C THR A 103 -24.70 -26.70 27.66
N ASN A 104 -23.72 -26.95 28.54
CA ASN A 104 -23.18 -28.24 29.02
C ASN A 104 -23.54 -29.52 28.25
N THR A 105 -22.49 -30.26 27.81
CA THR A 105 -22.40 -31.71 28.06
C THR A 105 -20.96 -32.23 28.11
N ARG A 106 -20.80 -33.31 28.89
CA ARG A 106 -19.61 -33.85 29.55
C ARG A 106 -18.59 -34.60 28.65
N ARG A 107 -17.35 -34.65 29.18
CA ARG A 107 -16.26 -35.65 29.03
C ARG A 107 -16.69 -37.07 28.66
N ILE A 108 -15.91 -37.73 27.78
CA ILE A 108 -15.44 -39.12 27.90
C ILE A 108 -14.00 -39.20 27.33
N LEU A 109 -13.09 -39.85 28.08
CA LEU A 109 -11.75 -40.30 27.67
C LEU A 109 -11.86 -41.67 26.98
N ASP A 110 -11.00 -41.96 25.99
CA ASP A 110 -10.35 -43.27 25.85
C ASP A 110 -9.15 -43.25 24.88
N SER A 111 -8.25 -44.20 25.07
CA SER A 111 -6.82 -44.17 24.72
C SER A 111 -6.36 -45.16 23.63
N LYS A 112 -5.52 -44.66 22.70
CA LYS A 112 -4.40 -45.30 21.92
C LYS A 112 -4.71 -46.41 20.88
N PRO A 113 -3.80 -46.75 19.92
CA PRO A 113 -2.46 -46.19 19.58
C PRO A 113 -2.19 -45.89 18.07
N SER A 114 -1.17 -45.05 17.85
CA SER A 114 -0.16 -45.03 16.77
C SER A 114 -0.55 -45.37 15.32
N GLN A 115 -0.74 -44.35 14.49
CA GLN A 115 -0.49 -44.43 13.05
C GLN A 115 0.41 -43.28 12.58
N VAL A 116 1.38 -43.65 11.73
CA VAL A 116 2.41 -42.83 11.13
C VAL A 116 1.80 -41.62 10.43
N TYR A 117 1.97 -40.42 11.00
CA TYR A 117 1.58 -39.19 10.32
C TYR A 117 2.65 -38.82 9.28
N LYS A 118 2.36 -39.13 8.02
CA LYS A 118 2.87 -38.33 6.90
C LYS A 118 2.45 -36.88 7.17
N ALA A 119 3.39 -35.94 7.08
CA ALA A 119 3.14 -34.52 7.25
C ALA A 119 2.09 -34.04 6.24
N LYS A 120 0.83 -34.08 6.68
CA LYS A 120 -0.31 -33.46 6.00
C LYS A 120 -0.19 -31.99 6.34
N THR A 121 0.14 -31.16 5.35
CA THR A 121 0.04 -29.70 5.45
C THR A 121 -1.33 -29.38 6.03
N ILE A 122 -1.36 -28.88 7.27
CA ILE A 122 -2.61 -28.50 7.93
C ILE A 122 -3.09 -27.24 7.22
N ILE A 123 -3.97 -27.44 6.23
CA ILE A 123 -4.71 -26.35 5.60
C ILE A 123 -5.59 -25.77 6.71
N ASP A 124 -5.22 -24.60 7.22
CA ASP A 124 -6.06 -23.86 8.16
C ASP A 124 -7.28 -23.35 7.41
N LYS A 125 -8.31 -24.18 7.34
CA LYS A 125 -9.59 -23.89 6.68
C LYS A 125 -10.18 -22.57 7.19
N SER A 126 -9.91 -22.20 8.45
CA SER A 126 -10.41 -20.95 9.03
C SER A 126 -9.90 -19.70 8.31
N ARG A 127 -8.63 -19.70 7.86
CA ARG A 127 -8.01 -18.54 7.20
C ARG A 127 -8.48 -18.37 5.77
N SER A 128 -8.48 -19.45 4.99
CA SER A 128 -8.95 -19.40 3.59
C SER A 128 -10.45 -19.17 3.49
N GLU A 129 -11.26 -19.70 4.41
CA GLU A 129 -12.69 -19.37 4.50
C GLU A 129 -12.89 -17.89 4.83
N HIS A 130 -12.09 -17.33 5.74
CA HIS A 130 -12.17 -15.90 6.05
C HIS A 130 -11.83 -15.03 4.83
N TRP A 131 -10.78 -15.35 4.08
CA TRP A 131 -10.46 -14.65 2.83
C TRP A 131 -11.56 -14.74 1.80
N LYS A 132 -12.31 -15.87 1.75
CA LYS A 132 -13.46 -16.00 0.87
C LYS A 132 -14.63 -15.12 1.30
N ILE A 133 -14.86 -14.97 2.61
CA ILE A 133 -15.91 -14.12 3.16
C ILE A 133 -15.60 -12.64 2.93
N THR A 134 -14.39 -12.19 3.26
CA THR A 134 -14.02 -10.78 3.15
C THR A 134 -13.65 -10.39 1.71
N GLY A 135 -13.14 -11.34 0.94
CA GLY A 135 -12.52 -11.11 -0.36
C GLY A 135 -11.22 -10.32 -0.28
N VAL A 136 -10.59 -10.27 0.90
CA VAL A 136 -9.35 -9.52 1.12
C VAL A 136 -8.28 -10.46 1.65
N VAL A 137 -7.16 -10.50 0.95
CA VAL A 137 -5.95 -11.25 1.31
C VAL A 137 -4.85 -10.25 1.61
N GLY A 138 -4.62 -10.00 2.90
CA GLY A 138 -3.53 -9.15 3.39
C GLY A 138 -2.37 -10.01 3.89
N LEU A 139 -1.31 -10.09 3.10
CA LEU A 139 -0.09 -10.86 3.36
C LEU A 139 1.16 -9.98 3.20
N SER A 140 1.02 -8.67 3.39
CA SER A 140 2.15 -7.74 3.38
C SER A 140 3.13 -8.07 4.51
N TRP A 141 4.44 -7.83 4.33
CA TRP A 141 5.45 -7.99 5.40
C TRP A 141 5.47 -9.38 6.04
N SER A 142 5.13 -10.41 5.28
CA SER A 142 5.01 -11.80 5.75
C SER A 142 6.23 -12.66 5.43
N HIS A 143 7.32 -12.03 4.96
CA HIS A 143 8.57 -12.69 4.54
C HIS A 143 8.36 -13.84 3.53
N LEU A 144 7.33 -13.73 2.69
CA LEU A 144 6.96 -14.76 1.73
C LEU A 144 7.95 -14.79 0.57
N LYS A 145 8.36 -16.00 0.15
CA LYS A 145 9.13 -16.20 -1.10
C LYS A 145 8.24 -16.54 -2.29
N THR A 146 7.05 -17.06 -2.03
CA THR A 146 6.04 -17.42 -3.01
C THR A 146 4.67 -17.10 -2.42
N VAL A 147 3.69 -16.89 -3.30
CA VAL A 147 2.29 -16.74 -2.85
C VAL A 147 1.76 -18.11 -2.40
N PRO A 148 1.15 -18.22 -1.21
CA PRO A 148 0.61 -19.47 -0.72
C PRO A 148 -0.50 -20.03 -1.62
N GLU A 149 -0.52 -21.35 -1.82
CA GLU A 149 -1.49 -22.02 -2.71
C GLU A 149 -2.95 -21.79 -2.28
N GLU A 150 -3.20 -21.52 -1.00
CA GLU A 150 -4.55 -21.25 -0.52
C GLU A 150 -5.12 -19.93 -1.08
N VAL A 151 -4.27 -18.97 -1.45
CA VAL A 151 -4.69 -17.73 -2.10
C VAL A 151 -5.29 -18.03 -3.46
N TRP A 152 -4.61 -18.86 -4.26
CA TRP A 152 -5.09 -19.28 -5.57
C TRP A 152 -6.39 -20.09 -5.46
N ALA A 153 -6.49 -20.94 -4.43
CA ALA A 153 -7.71 -21.71 -4.13
C ALA A 153 -8.91 -20.85 -3.71
N CYS A 154 -8.71 -19.58 -3.37
CA CYS A 154 -9.81 -18.64 -3.12
C CYS A 154 -10.43 -18.10 -4.42
N GLY A 155 -9.74 -18.16 -5.57
CA GLY A 155 -10.30 -17.85 -6.89
C GLY A 155 -11.08 -16.52 -6.94
N HIS A 156 -12.30 -16.58 -7.47
CA HIS A 156 -13.18 -15.42 -7.66
C HIS A 156 -13.61 -14.71 -6.37
N TYR A 157 -13.40 -15.29 -5.19
CA TYR A 157 -13.74 -14.59 -3.94
C TYR A 157 -12.77 -13.45 -3.63
N VAL A 158 -11.51 -13.52 -4.12
CA VAL A 158 -10.48 -12.51 -3.81
C VAL A 158 -10.69 -11.26 -4.67
N ARG A 159 -10.92 -10.13 -4.00
CA ARG A 159 -11.07 -8.79 -4.59
C ARG A 159 -9.87 -7.90 -4.33
N VAL A 160 -9.16 -8.12 -3.22
CA VAL A 160 -7.95 -7.38 -2.86
C VAL A 160 -6.88 -8.39 -2.48
N LEU A 161 -5.73 -8.32 -3.15
CA LEU A 161 -4.54 -9.08 -2.82
C LEU A 161 -3.41 -8.10 -2.53
N ASP A 162 -3.02 -8.00 -1.26
CA ASP A 162 -1.84 -7.26 -0.83
C ASP A 162 -0.76 -8.23 -0.37
N ILE A 163 0.28 -8.34 -1.18
CA ILE A 163 1.47 -9.16 -0.92
C ILE A 163 2.73 -8.29 -0.99
N SER A 164 2.59 -7.00 -0.67
CA SER A 164 3.69 -6.03 -0.68
C SER A 164 4.73 -6.29 0.42
N ASN A 165 5.98 -5.90 0.22
CA ASN A 165 7.07 -6.03 1.19
C ASN A 165 7.31 -7.49 1.58
N ASN A 166 7.47 -8.35 0.58
CA ASN A 166 7.88 -9.74 0.73
C ASN A 166 9.12 -9.98 -0.14
N PHE A 167 9.45 -11.25 -0.39
CA PHE A 167 10.54 -11.67 -1.26
C PHE A 167 10.01 -12.54 -2.40
N ILE A 168 8.82 -12.18 -2.92
CA ILE A 168 8.13 -12.98 -3.94
C ILE A 168 8.79 -12.73 -5.29
N GLN A 169 9.45 -13.75 -5.82
CA GLN A 169 10.18 -13.64 -7.09
C GLN A 169 9.33 -14.01 -8.31
N GLU A 170 8.20 -14.68 -8.09
CA GLU A 170 7.34 -15.16 -9.16
C GLU A 170 5.85 -15.04 -8.81
N ILE A 171 5.08 -14.47 -9.73
CA ILE A 171 3.62 -14.48 -9.77
C ILE A 171 3.20 -15.35 -10.96
N PRO A 172 2.77 -16.59 -10.72
CA PRO A 172 2.46 -17.55 -11.79
C PRO A 172 1.13 -17.23 -12.48
N ASP A 173 0.87 -17.89 -13.61
CA ASP A 173 -0.39 -17.82 -14.37
C ASP A 173 -1.65 -18.07 -13.54
N LYS A 174 -1.51 -18.73 -12.38
CA LYS A 174 -2.59 -18.95 -11.40
C LYS A 174 -3.25 -17.65 -10.92
N ILE A 175 -2.59 -16.51 -11.06
CA ILE A 175 -3.20 -15.19 -10.81
C ILE A 175 -4.48 -14.99 -11.63
N SER A 176 -4.59 -15.62 -12.81
CA SER A 176 -5.78 -15.60 -13.67
C SER A 176 -7.03 -16.20 -13.03
N LEU A 177 -6.88 -17.03 -11.98
CA LEU A 177 -7.99 -17.62 -11.24
C LEU A 177 -8.72 -16.59 -10.36
N LEU A 178 -8.07 -15.47 -10.03
CA LEU A 178 -8.63 -14.41 -9.19
C LEU A 178 -9.50 -13.46 -10.02
N THR A 179 -10.52 -13.98 -10.69
CA THR A 179 -11.30 -13.27 -11.72
C THR A 179 -12.02 -12.01 -11.24
N SER A 180 -12.26 -11.87 -9.93
CA SER A 180 -12.88 -10.69 -9.31
C SER A 180 -11.87 -9.75 -8.63
N LEU A 181 -10.57 -9.92 -8.90
CA LEU A 181 -9.52 -9.11 -8.29
C LEU A 181 -9.60 -7.66 -8.78
N ASN A 182 -9.85 -6.75 -7.85
CA ASN A 182 -9.95 -5.31 -8.09
C ASN A 182 -8.65 -4.59 -7.76
N LYS A 183 -7.90 -5.06 -6.75
CA LYS A 183 -6.66 -4.42 -6.31
C LYS A 183 -5.56 -5.46 -6.11
N LEU A 184 -4.45 -5.27 -6.81
CA LEU A 184 -3.24 -6.09 -6.68
C LEU A 184 -2.07 -5.21 -6.24
N LEU A 185 -1.56 -5.46 -5.03
CA LEU A 185 -0.44 -4.74 -4.45
C LEU A 185 0.76 -5.69 -4.30
N LEU A 186 1.79 -5.42 -5.08
CA LEU A 186 3.02 -6.22 -5.26
C LEU A 186 4.27 -5.40 -4.95
N ASN A 187 4.13 -4.30 -4.20
CA ASN A 187 5.24 -3.38 -3.98
C ASN A 187 6.38 -4.05 -3.20
N ALA A 188 7.64 -3.67 -3.45
CA ALA A 188 8.77 -4.15 -2.66
C ALA A 188 8.85 -5.69 -2.56
N ASN A 189 9.02 -6.36 -3.70
CA ASN A 189 9.17 -7.83 -3.78
C ASN A 189 10.45 -8.27 -4.51
N ASP A 190 11.29 -7.33 -4.93
CA ASP A 190 12.44 -7.58 -5.81
C ASP A 190 12.07 -8.26 -7.14
N LEU A 191 10.85 -8.05 -7.64
CA LEU A 191 10.38 -8.64 -8.90
C LEU A 191 11.16 -8.11 -10.11
N LEU A 192 11.44 -9.02 -11.04
CA LEU A 192 12.02 -8.75 -12.36
C LEU A 192 10.92 -8.84 -13.44
N ASP A 193 11.23 -8.43 -14.67
CA ASP A 193 10.29 -8.42 -15.81
C ASP A 193 9.58 -9.77 -16.04
N LYS A 194 10.31 -10.88 -15.86
CA LYS A 194 9.81 -12.26 -15.98
C LYS A 194 9.21 -12.82 -14.70
N GLY A 195 9.28 -12.08 -13.59
CA GLY A 195 8.73 -12.48 -12.29
C GLY A 195 7.22 -12.37 -12.21
N ILE A 196 6.54 -11.89 -13.26
CA ILE A 196 5.07 -11.85 -13.31
C ILE A 196 4.60 -12.50 -14.61
N SER A 197 3.61 -13.38 -14.49
CA SER A 197 2.79 -13.79 -15.62
C SER A 197 1.88 -12.66 -16.08
N TRP A 198 2.31 -11.96 -17.12
CA TRP A 198 1.53 -10.90 -17.73
C TRP A 198 0.30 -11.43 -18.48
N GLU A 199 0.41 -12.62 -19.07
CA GLU A 199 -0.72 -13.31 -19.70
C GLU A 199 -1.80 -13.64 -18.67
N GLY A 200 -1.41 -14.18 -17.50
CA GLY A 200 -2.34 -14.43 -16.41
C GLY A 200 -2.95 -13.14 -15.85
N LEU A 201 -2.18 -12.05 -15.78
CA LEU A 201 -2.69 -10.75 -15.36
C LEU A 201 -3.70 -10.16 -16.35
N SER A 202 -3.51 -10.40 -17.65
CA SER A 202 -4.37 -9.89 -18.73
C SER A 202 -5.83 -10.35 -18.64
N SER A 203 -6.09 -11.48 -17.96
CA SER A 203 -7.44 -12.01 -17.78
C SER A 203 -8.22 -11.27 -16.68
N LEU A 204 -7.56 -10.46 -15.86
CA LEU A 204 -8.16 -9.75 -14.73
C LEU A 204 -8.90 -8.48 -15.17
N LYS A 205 -10.05 -8.66 -15.81
CA LYS A 205 -10.84 -7.55 -16.38
C LYS A 205 -11.45 -6.61 -15.33
N SER A 206 -11.50 -7.01 -14.07
CA SER A 206 -12.00 -6.19 -12.95
C SER A 206 -10.89 -5.39 -12.24
N LEU A 207 -9.64 -5.52 -12.67
CA LEU A 207 -8.52 -4.90 -11.97
C LEU A 207 -8.54 -3.38 -12.14
N THR A 208 -8.71 -2.68 -11.02
CA THR A 208 -8.78 -1.21 -10.94
C THR A 208 -7.49 -0.58 -10.39
N VAL A 209 -6.75 -1.31 -9.56
CA VAL A 209 -5.49 -0.83 -8.96
C VAL A 209 -4.41 -1.88 -9.15
N LEU A 210 -3.31 -1.49 -9.79
CA LEU A 210 -2.11 -2.30 -9.94
C LEU A 210 -0.92 -1.54 -9.37
N SER A 211 -0.30 -2.10 -8.35
CA SER A 211 0.86 -1.50 -7.69
C SER A 211 2.06 -2.43 -7.74
N LEU A 212 3.06 -2.04 -8.54
CA LEU A 212 4.33 -2.72 -8.79
C LEU A 212 5.54 -1.88 -8.34
N SER A 213 5.33 -0.89 -7.49
CA SER A 213 6.37 0.06 -7.11
C SER A 213 7.46 -0.61 -6.26
N GLN A 214 8.68 -0.06 -6.29
CA GLN A 214 9.83 -0.61 -5.55
C GLN A 214 10.17 -2.04 -5.95
N ASN A 215 10.26 -2.32 -7.25
CA ASN A 215 10.74 -3.59 -7.79
C ASN A 215 11.93 -3.31 -8.74
N HIS A 216 12.31 -4.29 -9.55
CA HIS A 216 13.42 -4.18 -10.51
C HIS A 216 12.95 -4.22 -11.96
N PHE A 217 11.70 -3.84 -12.25
CA PHE A 217 11.16 -3.84 -13.61
C PHE A 217 11.95 -2.90 -14.53
N THR A 218 12.39 -3.40 -15.67
CA THR A 218 13.05 -2.64 -16.74
C THR A 218 12.12 -2.29 -17.89
N THR A 219 11.07 -3.09 -18.10
CA THR A 219 10.03 -2.86 -19.10
C THR A 219 8.65 -3.22 -18.56
N LEU A 220 7.61 -2.65 -19.17
CA LEU A 220 6.24 -3.13 -19.06
C LEU A 220 5.81 -3.69 -20.42
N PRO A 221 5.21 -4.88 -20.49
CA PRO A 221 4.77 -5.44 -21.76
C PRO A 221 3.51 -4.75 -22.28
N SER A 222 3.29 -4.85 -23.60
CA SER A 222 2.09 -4.35 -24.29
C SER A 222 0.78 -4.88 -23.68
N VAL A 223 0.83 -6.09 -23.10
CA VAL A 223 -0.30 -6.75 -22.44
C VAL A 223 -0.90 -5.91 -21.31
N VAL A 224 -0.14 -5.00 -20.69
CA VAL A 224 -0.68 -4.05 -19.69
C VAL A 224 -1.86 -3.24 -20.23
N GLY A 225 -1.86 -2.90 -21.53
CA GLY A 225 -2.97 -2.16 -22.15
C GLY A 225 -4.28 -2.94 -22.24
N THR A 226 -4.29 -4.24 -21.95
CA THR A 226 -5.51 -5.06 -21.91
C THR A 226 -6.30 -4.91 -20.62
N LEU A 227 -5.74 -4.25 -19.60
CA LEU A 227 -6.34 -3.97 -18.30
C LEU A 227 -7.22 -2.72 -18.36
N THR A 228 -8.21 -2.69 -19.25
CA THR A 228 -8.97 -1.47 -19.60
C THR A 228 -9.79 -0.86 -18.44
N SER A 229 -10.02 -1.61 -17.36
CA SER A 229 -10.67 -1.14 -16.13
C SER A 229 -9.71 -0.50 -15.12
N LEU A 230 -8.41 -0.40 -15.45
CA LEU A 230 -7.40 0.10 -14.53
C LEU A 230 -7.57 1.61 -14.31
N CYS A 231 -7.76 2.00 -13.05
CA CYS A 231 -7.88 3.38 -12.60
C CYS A 231 -6.57 3.92 -12.03
N GLU A 232 -5.76 3.06 -11.41
CA GLU A 232 -4.51 3.44 -10.77
C GLU A 232 -3.37 2.49 -11.15
N LEU A 233 -2.27 3.04 -11.66
CA LEU A 233 -1.05 2.32 -11.96
C LEU A 233 0.12 2.93 -11.18
N HIS A 234 0.67 2.16 -10.24
CA HIS A 234 1.80 2.57 -9.40
C HIS A 234 3.04 1.74 -9.73
N ILE A 235 3.97 2.30 -10.48
CA ILE A 235 5.20 1.67 -10.99
C ILE A 235 6.46 2.46 -10.60
N ALA A 236 6.35 3.31 -9.58
CA ALA A 236 7.44 4.16 -9.12
C ALA A 236 8.58 3.35 -8.49
N ASN A 237 9.81 3.87 -8.50
CA ASN A 237 11.00 3.20 -7.95
C ASN A 237 11.26 1.84 -8.62
N ASN A 238 11.36 1.84 -9.95
CA ASN A 238 11.77 0.69 -10.75
C ASN A 238 12.97 1.11 -11.63
N LYS A 239 13.26 0.34 -12.68
CA LYS A 239 14.32 0.62 -13.66
C LYS A 239 13.73 0.80 -15.07
N LEU A 240 12.46 1.20 -15.17
CA LEU A 240 11.74 1.29 -16.43
C LEU A 240 12.40 2.30 -17.36
N THR A 241 12.68 1.90 -18.61
CA THR A 241 13.28 2.79 -19.62
C THR A 241 12.25 3.47 -20.53
N SER A 242 11.05 2.90 -20.62
CA SER A 242 9.92 3.44 -21.38
C SER A 242 8.59 2.90 -20.85
N LEU A 243 7.49 3.50 -21.30
CA LEU A 243 6.14 2.95 -21.17
C LEU A 243 5.68 2.40 -22.54
N PRO A 244 4.96 1.26 -22.58
CA PRO A 244 4.43 0.71 -23.81
C PRO A 244 3.38 1.64 -24.43
N ALA A 245 3.27 1.65 -25.76
CA ALA A 245 2.26 2.47 -26.44
C ALA A 245 0.83 2.09 -26.05
N GLU A 246 0.62 0.83 -25.66
CA GLU A 246 -0.66 0.29 -25.21
C GLU A 246 -1.14 0.88 -23.88
N ILE A 247 -0.32 1.67 -23.16
CA ILE A 247 -0.80 2.49 -22.05
C ILE A 247 -1.98 3.38 -22.47
N GLY A 248 -2.00 3.82 -23.73
CA GLY A 248 -3.08 4.62 -24.32
C GLY A 248 -4.42 3.90 -24.43
N PHE A 249 -4.50 2.59 -24.18
CA PHE A 249 -5.75 1.85 -24.12
C PHE A 249 -6.43 1.90 -22.74
N LEU A 250 -5.70 2.38 -21.72
CA LEU A 250 -6.19 2.50 -20.35
C LEU A 250 -7.06 3.76 -20.18
N ASN A 251 -8.20 3.79 -20.86
CA ASN A 251 -9.09 4.96 -20.92
C ASN A 251 -9.67 5.35 -19.55
N GLN A 252 -9.70 4.43 -18.58
CA GLN A 252 -10.16 4.68 -17.21
C GLN A 252 -9.03 5.09 -16.24
N LEU A 253 -7.78 5.14 -16.71
CA LEU A 253 -6.63 5.45 -15.86
C LEU A 253 -6.73 6.89 -15.36
N GLN A 254 -6.78 7.06 -14.03
CA GLN A 254 -6.86 8.34 -13.35
C GLN A 254 -5.53 8.74 -12.72
N ILE A 255 -4.76 7.77 -12.23
CA ILE A 255 -3.51 8.00 -11.53
C ILE A 255 -2.40 7.15 -12.15
N LEU A 256 -1.35 7.81 -12.61
CA LEU A 256 -0.10 7.17 -13.05
C LEU A 256 1.06 7.64 -12.17
N LYS A 257 1.60 6.74 -11.35
CA LYS A 257 2.81 6.98 -10.54
C LYS A 257 3.99 6.21 -11.11
N ALA A 258 4.85 6.89 -11.85
CA ALA A 258 6.02 6.33 -12.51
C ALA A 258 7.33 7.05 -12.14
N GLY A 259 7.34 7.78 -11.02
CA GLY A 259 8.53 8.48 -10.55
C GLY A 259 9.69 7.56 -10.14
N ASN A 260 10.91 8.09 -10.14
CA ASN A 260 12.15 7.37 -9.84
C ASN A 260 12.32 6.12 -10.72
N ASN A 261 12.44 6.35 -12.02
CA ASN A 261 12.69 5.34 -13.06
C ASN A 261 13.79 5.85 -14.01
N ARG A 262 13.93 5.24 -15.19
CA ARG A 262 14.89 5.63 -16.24
C ARG A 262 14.17 5.99 -17.53
N ILE A 263 12.93 6.47 -17.44
CA ILE A 263 12.08 6.75 -18.59
C ILE A 263 12.67 7.95 -19.35
N SER A 264 13.04 7.75 -20.61
CA SER A 264 13.63 8.80 -21.46
C SER A 264 12.61 9.49 -22.37
N SER A 265 11.51 8.82 -22.69
CA SER A 265 10.40 9.38 -23.47
C SER A 265 9.06 8.76 -23.07
N LEU A 266 7.97 9.47 -23.36
CA LEU A 266 6.61 8.96 -23.23
C LEU A 266 6.05 8.63 -24.62
N PRO A 267 5.27 7.54 -24.76
CA PRO A 267 4.58 7.28 -26.01
C PRO A 267 3.50 8.35 -26.26
N SER A 268 3.32 8.76 -27.51
CA SER A 268 2.29 9.73 -27.89
C SER A 268 0.87 9.25 -27.53
N SER A 269 0.66 7.94 -27.43
CA SER A 269 -0.60 7.34 -27.00
C SER A 269 -1.01 7.68 -25.56
N ILE A 270 -0.10 8.21 -24.72
CA ILE A 270 -0.47 8.67 -23.37
C ILE A 270 -1.60 9.70 -23.41
N GLY A 271 -1.68 10.51 -24.48
CA GLY A 271 -2.74 11.48 -24.71
C GLY A 271 -4.15 10.87 -24.86
N ASN A 272 -4.27 9.55 -25.07
CA ASN A 272 -5.54 8.85 -25.13
C ASN A 272 -6.10 8.48 -23.75
N CYS A 273 -5.31 8.63 -22.67
CA CYS A 273 -5.75 8.34 -21.31
C CYS A 273 -6.59 9.50 -20.74
N HIS A 274 -7.73 9.80 -21.36
CA HIS A 274 -8.55 11.00 -21.11
C HIS A 274 -9.01 11.16 -19.64
N SER A 275 -9.03 10.07 -18.87
CA SER A 275 -9.42 10.07 -17.45
C SER A 275 -8.29 10.48 -16.51
N LEU A 276 -7.05 10.66 -17.00
CA LEU A 276 -5.90 10.99 -16.14
C LEU A 276 -6.12 12.30 -15.41
N VAL A 277 -6.00 12.22 -14.09
CA VAL A 277 -6.10 13.33 -13.14
C VAL A 277 -4.73 13.68 -12.58
N GLU A 278 -3.87 12.67 -12.38
CA GLU A 278 -2.57 12.84 -11.76
C GLU A 278 -1.52 11.97 -12.43
N ILE A 279 -0.41 12.60 -12.81
CA ILE A 279 0.76 11.94 -13.38
C ILE A 279 1.98 12.35 -12.56
N ASP A 280 2.72 11.36 -12.08
CA ASP A 280 4.03 11.57 -11.47
C ASP A 280 5.10 10.83 -12.25
N LEU A 281 5.97 11.62 -12.88
CA LEU A 281 7.13 11.21 -13.67
C LEU A 281 8.42 11.81 -13.10
N SER A 282 8.40 12.25 -11.85
CA SER A 282 9.55 12.85 -11.18
C SER A 282 10.74 11.88 -11.15
N LEU A 283 11.98 12.37 -11.15
CA LEU A 283 13.19 11.54 -11.09
C LEU A 283 13.24 10.53 -12.24
N ASN A 284 13.20 11.03 -13.48
CA ASN A 284 13.35 10.23 -14.69
C ASN A 284 14.38 10.89 -15.61
N LEU A 285 14.48 10.43 -16.86
CA LEU A 285 15.42 10.91 -17.87
C LEU A 285 14.68 11.61 -19.02
N LEU A 286 13.47 12.14 -18.78
CA LEU A 286 12.65 12.75 -19.83
C LEU A 286 13.34 14.01 -20.37
N VAL A 287 13.49 14.07 -21.69
CA VAL A 287 14.08 15.21 -22.40
C VAL A 287 13.01 16.06 -23.10
N GLU A 288 11.91 15.42 -23.47
CA GLU A 288 10.72 16.04 -24.07
C GLU A 288 9.45 15.33 -23.60
N LEU A 289 8.30 15.97 -23.82
CA LEU A 289 6.97 15.41 -23.63
C LEU A 289 6.24 15.44 -24.97
N PRO A 290 5.40 14.44 -25.30
CA PRO A 290 4.66 14.44 -26.54
C PRO A 290 3.59 15.54 -26.55
N GLU A 291 3.35 16.15 -27.71
CA GLU A 291 2.28 17.16 -27.88
C GLU A 291 0.89 16.63 -27.52
N THR A 292 0.68 15.32 -27.66
CA THR A 292 -0.58 14.68 -27.27
C THR A 292 -0.85 14.73 -25.76
N LEU A 293 0.13 15.07 -24.91
CA LEU A 293 -0.10 15.27 -23.48
C LEU A 293 -1.13 16.37 -23.22
N GLY A 294 -1.23 17.37 -24.12
CA GLY A 294 -2.27 18.40 -24.07
C GLY A 294 -3.70 17.85 -24.14
N ASN A 295 -3.91 16.64 -24.68
CA ASN A 295 -5.24 16.03 -24.78
C ASN A 295 -5.82 15.61 -23.42
N LEU A 296 -5.02 15.59 -22.36
CA LEU A 296 -5.43 15.19 -21.01
C LEU A 296 -6.20 16.31 -20.30
N ARG A 297 -7.45 16.53 -20.72
CA ARG A 297 -8.30 17.64 -20.24
C ARG A 297 -8.65 17.56 -18.75
N ASN A 298 -8.63 16.36 -18.17
CA ASN A 298 -8.91 16.13 -16.75
C ASN A 298 -7.67 16.20 -15.85
N LEU A 299 -6.49 16.41 -16.44
CA LEU A 299 -5.23 16.42 -15.70
C LEU A 299 -5.19 17.62 -14.75
N LYS A 300 -5.03 17.35 -13.45
CA LYS A 300 -4.96 18.36 -12.39
C LYS A 300 -3.56 18.54 -11.85
N ALA A 301 -2.78 17.46 -11.81
CA ALA A 301 -1.43 17.43 -11.26
C ALA A 301 -0.46 16.71 -12.19
N LEU A 302 0.64 17.37 -12.53
CA LEU A 302 1.73 16.85 -13.34
C LEU A 302 3.06 17.09 -12.62
N HIS A 303 3.70 16.01 -12.17
CA HIS A 303 5.00 16.08 -11.49
C HIS A 303 6.09 15.59 -12.43
N LEU A 304 7.04 16.47 -12.72
CA LEU A 304 8.14 16.27 -13.67
C LEU A 304 9.49 16.64 -13.05
N ARG A 305 9.53 16.79 -11.73
CA ARG A 305 10.72 17.17 -10.97
C ARG A 305 11.92 16.30 -11.35
N ASN A 306 13.11 16.89 -11.44
CA ASN A 306 14.37 16.21 -11.72
C ASN A 306 14.31 15.34 -12.99
N ASN A 307 14.08 16.01 -14.12
CA ASN A 307 14.15 15.47 -15.48
C ASN A 307 15.02 16.39 -16.36
N GLY A 308 15.41 15.94 -17.55
CA GLY A 308 16.19 16.71 -18.52
C GLY A 308 15.34 17.59 -19.45
N LEU A 309 14.16 18.02 -19.02
CA LEU A 309 13.21 18.76 -19.86
C LEU A 309 13.73 20.17 -20.14
N LYS A 310 13.74 20.54 -21.43
CA LYS A 310 14.12 21.88 -21.91
C LYS A 310 12.94 22.70 -22.44
N SER A 311 11.87 22.01 -22.81
CA SER A 311 10.65 22.61 -23.33
C SER A 311 9.43 21.85 -22.81
N LEU A 312 8.26 22.46 -22.97
CA LEU A 312 6.97 21.84 -22.72
C LEU A 312 6.15 21.85 -24.02
N PRO A 313 5.21 20.91 -24.17
CA PRO A 313 4.25 20.93 -25.26
C PRO A 313 3.54 22.28 -25.36
N SER A 314 3.46 22.83 -26.56
CA SER A 314 2.75 24.10 -26.82
C SER A 314 1.27 24.03 -26.44
N THR A 315 0.71 22.82 -26.48
CA THR A 315 -0.69 22.53 -26.13
C THR A 315 -0.96 22.38 -24.63
N LEU A 316 0.07 22.25 -23.78
CA LEU A 316 -0.09 21.85 -22.37
C LEU A 316 -1.03 22.78 -21.60
N PHE A 317 -0.74 24.09 -21.54
CA PHE A 317 -1.54 25.02 -20.73
C PHE A 317 -2.87 25.38 -21.38
N LYS A 318 -2.93 25.35 -22.72
CA LYS A 318 -4.11 25.66 -23.52
C LYS A 318 -5.17 24.55 -23.43
N MET A 319 -4.74 23.28 -23.48
CA MET A 319 -5.64 22.14 -23.58
C MET A 319 -5.87 21.42 -22.24
N CYS A 320 -4.88 21.35 -21.34
CA CYS A 320 -5.07 20.85 -19.98
C CYS A 320 -5.72 21.91 -19.09
N SER A 321 -7.00 22.19 -19.34
CA SER A 321 -7.77 23.27 -18.70
C SER A 321 -7.98 23.08 -17.19
N GLN A 322 -7.80 21.86 -16.67
CA GLN A 322 -7.88 21.57 -15.22
C GLN A 322 -6.52 21.56 -14.51
N LEU A 323 -5.41 21.73 -15.24
CA LEU A 323 -4.08 21.66 -14.66
C LEU A 323 -3.90 22.82 -13.68
N SER A 324 -3.55 22.49 -12.43
CA SER A 324 -3.38 23.44 -11.33
C SER A 324 -2.14 23.15 -10.48
N THR A 325 -1.46 22.03 -10.73
CA THR A 325 -0.22 21.66 -10.07
C THR A 325 0.75 21.14 -11.13
N LEU A 326 1.89 21.83 -11.22
CA LEU A 326 2.97 21.51 -12.12
C LEU A 326 4.26 21.63 -11.31
N ASP A 327 4.97 20.51 -11.16
CA ASP A 327 6.28 20.48 -10.51
C ASP A 327 7.37 20.27 -11.55
N LEU A 328 8.19 21.30 -11.76
CA LEU A 328 9.32 21.33 -12.71
C LEU A 328 10.65 21.52 -11.99
N HIS A 329 10.70 21.37 -10.66
CA HIS A 329 11.93 21.58 -9.90
C HIS A 329 13.06 20.70 -10.45
N GLY A 330 14.25 21.25 -10.66
CA GLY A 330 15.39 20.47 -11.17
C GLY A 330 15.24 20.02 -12.63
N THR A 331 14.47 20.77 -13.43
CA THR A 331 14.52 20.75 -14.90
C THR A 331 15.27 21.97 -15.42
N GLU A 332 15.48 22.07 -16.73
CA GLU A 332 16.09 23.25 -17.37
C GLU A 332 15.06 24.36 -17.69
N ILE A 333 13.77 24.14 -17.36
CA ILE A 333 12.68 25.08 -17.65
C ILE A 333 12.68 26.22 -16.63
N THR A 334 12.81 27.45 -17.13
CA THR A 334 12.80 28.67 -16.31
C THR A 334 11.41 29.31 -16.25
N ASN A 335 11.17 30.16 -15.23
CA ASN A 335 9.93 30.93 -15.15
C ASN A 335 9.75 31.89 -16.33
N ASP A 336 10.84 32.45 -16.87
CA ASP A 336 10.77 33.34 -18.04
C ASP A 336 10.41 32.59 -19.32
N PHE A 337 10.83 31.32 -19.44
CA PHE A 337 10.33 30.44 -20.50
C PHE A 337 8.83 30.19 -20.34
N LEU A 338 8.37 29.83 -19.13
CA LEU A 338 6.97 29.52 -18.88
C LEU A 338 6.02 30.68 -19.24
N ARG A 339 6.43 31.92 -18.97
CA ARG A 339 5.67 33.14 -19.31
C ARG A 339 5.48 33.34 -20.83
N GLN A 340 6.30 32.72 -21.66
CA GLN A 340 6.21 32.80 -23.12
C GLN A 340 5.29 31.72 -23.71
N VAL A 341 4.92 30.70 -22.93
CA VAL A 341 4.08 29.59 -23.41
C VAL A 341 2.61 30.02 -23.46
N GLU A 342 1.95 29.78 -24.59
CA GLU A 342 0.54 30.12 -24.77
C GLU A 342 -0.33 29.45 -23.69
N GLY A 343 -1.19 30.25 -23.05
CA GLY A 343 -2.11 29.79 -22.02
C GLY A 343 -1.54 29.68 -20.61
N TRP A 344 -0.25 30.02 -20.41
CA TRP A 344 0.38 30.06 -19.08
C TRP A 344 -0.40 30.88 -18.07
N GLU A 345 -0.92 32.05 -18.46
CA GLU A 345 -1.66 32.96 -17.57
C GLU A 345 -2.88 32.28 -16.93
N TYR A 346 -3.64 31.52 -17.72
CA TYR A 346 -4.80 30.77 -17.22
C TYR A 346 -4.39 29.66 -16.25
N PHE A 347 -3.26 28.98 -16.52
CA PHE A 347 -2.72 28.00 -15.59
C PHE A 347 -2.27 28.65 -14.27
N ASP A 348 -1.56 29.77 -14.36
CA ASP A 348 -1.04 30.47 -13.19
C ASP A 348 -2.15 31.02 -12.30
N GLU A 349 -3.25 31.50 -12.88
CA GLU A 349 -4.46 31.87 -12.14
C GLU A 349 -5.07 30.67 -11.39
N ARG A 350 -5.24 29.53 -12.07
CA ARG A 350 -5.73 28.29 -11.43
C ARG A 350 -4.83 27.84 -10.29
N ARG A 351 -3.51 27.88 -10.49
CA ARG A 351 -2.49 27.52 -9.49
C ARG A 351 -2.57 28.44 -8.27
N ARG A 352 -2.68 29.76 -8.46
CA ARG A 352 -2.83 30.74 -7.38
C ARG A 352 -4.14 30.57 -6.62
N SER A 353 -5.26 30.38 -7.32
CA SER A 353 -6.56 30.13 -6.69
C SER A 353 -6.56 28.86 -5.82
N LYS A 354 -5.92 27.78 -6.29
CA LYS A 354 -5.73 26.56 -5.50
C LYS A 354 -4.91 26.82 -4.23
N HIS A 355 -3.80 27.55 -4.34
CA HIS A 355 -2.96 27.87 -3.19
C HIS A 355 -3.69 28.75 -2.16
N GLN A 356 -4.44 29.76 -2.61
CA GLN A 356 -5.25 30.60 -1.71
C GLN A 356 -6.28 29.76 -0.94
N LYS A 357 -7.03 28.90 -1.63
CA LYS A 357 -7.99 28.00 -0.98
C LYS A 357 -7.35 27.09 0.06
N GLN A 358 -6.11 26.65 -0.18
CA GLN A 358 -5.36 25.87 0.79
C GLN A 358 -5.02 26.71 2.03
N LEU A 359 -4.56 27.95 1.87
CA LEU A 359 -4.29 28.85 2.99
C LEU A 359 -5.55 29.14 3.81
N ASP A 360 -6.66 29.47 3.16
CA ASP A 360 -7.94 29.76 3.81
C ASP A 360 -8.43 28.57 4.65
N PHE A 361 -8.24 27.35 4.15
CA PHE A 361 -8.57 26.13 4.90
C PHE A 361 -7.70 25.93 6.15
N HIS A 362 -6.40 26.24 6.09
CA HIS A 362 -5.50 26.12 7.25
C HIS A 362 -5.79 27.19 8.31
N VAL A 363 -6.19 28.40 7.90
CA VAL A 363 -6.63 29.47 8.81
C VAL A 363 -7.97 29.11 9.46
N GLY A 364 -8.92 28.52 8.72
CA GLY A 364 -10.21 28.06 9.26
C GLY A 364 -10.11 26.88 10.25
N SER A 365 -9.11 26.00 10.09
CA SER A 365 -8.87 24.87 11.00
C SER A 365 -8.15 25.25 12.30
N SER A 366 -7.49 26.41 12.34
CA SER A 366 -6.82 26.94 13.54
C SER A 366 -7.71 27.89 14.36
N GLY A 367 -8.93 28.17 13.90
CA GLY A 367 -9.83 29.19 14.45
C GLY A 367 -11.00 28.70 15.30
N VAL A 368 -10.93 27.51 15.92
CA VAL A 368 -11.92 27.08 16.93
C VAL A 368 -11.24 26.34 18.07
N PHE A 369 -10.62 27.09 18.98
CA PHE A 369 -10.53 26.71 20.38
C PHE A 369 -11.10 27.88 21.18
N ASP A 370 -12.41 27.77 21.41
CA ASP A 370 -13.21 28.65 22.25
C ASP A 370 -12.83 28.35 23.72
N GLU A 371 -11.75 28.95 24.22
CA GLU A 371 -11.51 29.07 25.67
C GLU A 371 -12.41 30.18 26.22
N GLY A 372 -13.69 29.84 26.33
CA GLY A 372 -14.74 30.70 26.83
C GLY A 372 -15.67 29.97 27.78
N ALA A 373 -15.14 29.36 28.85
CA ALA A 373 -15.94 28.91 29.98
C ALA A 373 -15.11 28.88 31.28
N ASP A 374 -15.46 29.79 32.19
CA ASP A 374 -15.37 29.75 33.65
C ASP A 374 -14.03 29.42 34.34
N ASP A 375 -13.49 30.36 35.13
CA ASP A 375 -13.91 30.40 36.52
C ASP A 375 -13.47 31.64 37.31
N ASN A 376 -14.38 32.05 38.17
CA ASN A 376 -14.32 33.14 39.12
C ASN A 376 -13.54 32.70 40.38
N ARG A 377 -12.56 33.49 40.87
CA ARG A 377 -12.18 33.62 42.31
C ARG A 377 -10.95 34.53 42.49
N GLY A 378 -11.10 35.59 43.30
CA GLY A 378 -10.01 36.08 44.16
C GLY A 378 -9.80 37.59 44.30
N SER A 379 -10.78 38.35 44.82
CA SER A 379 -10.61 39.22 46.01
C SER A 379 -11.96 39.70 46.52
#